data_AF-A0ABD2SBK1-F1
#
_entry.id   AF-A0ABD2SBK1-F1
#
_cell.length_a   1.000
_cell.length_b   1.000
_cell.length_c   1.000
_cell.angle_alpha   90.00
_cell.angle_beta   90.00
_cell.angle_gamma   90.00
#
_symmetry.space_group_name_H-M   'P 1'
#
loop_
_entity.id
_entity.type
_entity.pdbx_description
1 polymer ?
#
loop_
_entity_poly.entity_id
_entity_poly.type
_entity_poly.pdbx_seq_one_letter_code
_entity_poly.pdbx_strand_id
1 'polypeptide(L)'
;MDWMLGKGHAALLRRAELKTFVDFHGNEDGKGGDLTHDETTIIAGALELTEKTAKDAMTPISKAFSLDLDGTLNLETLNAIMTMGHSRVPVYYRKSTNIIGLILVKNLLAVHSEENTVPLRKMLIRKIPRISENMPLYDILNEFQKGHSYIAVVYKDLNETKDMPVNDKDFCLSLK
;
A
#
# COMPACT_ATOMS: atom_id res chain seq x y z
N MET A 1 5.22 32.73 42.73
CA MET A 1 6.48 32.21 42.17
C MET A 1 6.20 31.62 40.78
N ASP A 2 5.66 32.42 39.86
CA ASP A 2 5.20 31.93 38.53
C ASP A 2 5.67 32.85 37.38
N TRP A 3 6.67 33.70 37.66
CA TRP A 3 7.22 34.69 36.71
C TRP A 3 8.48 34.18 35.99
N MET A 4 8.95 32.96 36.28
CA MET A 4 10.23 32.44 35.77
C MET A 4 10.15 31.46 34.61
N LEU A 5 8.97 31.21 34.04
CA LEU A 5 8.86 30.52 32.77
C LEU A 5 8.70 31.57 31.67
N GLY A 6 9.84 31.92 31.05
CA GLY A 6 9.90 32.83 29.92
C GLY A 6 8.85 32.46 28.87
N LYS A 7 8.26 33.50 28.27
CA LYS A 7 7.28 33.43 27.17
C LYS A 7 7.52 32.18 26.34
N GLY A 8 6.56 31.25 26.33
CA GLY A 8 6.63 30.04 25.53
C GLY A 8 6.99 30.43 24.10
N HIS A 9 8.24 30.18 23.72
CA HIS A 9 8.68 30.39 22.36
C HIS A 9 8.02 29.26 21.58
N ALA A 10 6.86 29.55 20.99
CA ALA A 10 6.34 28.73 19.91
C ALA A 10 7.36 28.83 18.77
N ALA A 11 8.38 28.00 18.81
CA ALA A 11 9.31 27.86 17.72
C ALA A 11 8.52 27.26 16.55
N LEU A 12 8.25 28.08 15.53
CA LEU A 12 7.68 27.60 14.27
C LEU A 12 8.79 26.88 13.51
N LEU A 13 8.94 25.59 13.76
CA LEU A 13 9.91 24.74 13.05
C LEU A 13 9.33 24.35 11.70
N ARG A 14 10.13 24.52 10.64
CA ARG A 14 9.83 23.92 9.33
C ARG A 14 10.00 22.41 9.40
N ARG A 15 9.41 21.68 8.47
CA ARG A 15 9.47 20.19 8.45
C ARG A 15 10.90 19.65 8.53
N ALA A 16 11.83 20.21 7.77
CA ALA A 16 13.23 19.81 7.80
C ALA A 16 13.87 20.04 9.18
N GLU A 17 13.59 21.20 9.79
CA GLU A 17 14.09 21.55 11.13
C GLU A 17 13.46 20.65 12.20
N LEU A 18 12.18 20.32 12.06
CA LEU A 18 11.47 19.40 12.94
C LEU A 18 12.01 17.97 12.84
N LYS A 19 12.30 17.49 11.63
CA LYS A 19 12.92 16.16 11.42
C LYS A 19 14.29 16.11 12.08
N THR A 20 15.14 17.10 11.81
CA THR A 20 16.46 17.22 12.44
C THR A 20 16.37 17.30 13.96
N PHE A 21 15.39 18.04 14.49
CA PHE A 21 15.16 18.16 15.93
C PHE A 21 14.78 16.81 16.56
N VAL A 22 13.90 16.04 15.92
CA VAL A 22 13.51 14.69 16.36
C VAL A 22 14.71 13.74 16.32
N ASP A 23 15.50 13.77 15.25
CA ASP A 23 16.71 12.94 15.13
C ASP A 23 17.74 13.23 16.23
N PHE A 24 17.91 14.51 16.62
CA PHE A 24 18.78 14.89 17.73
C PHE A 24 18.32 14.34 19.09
N HIS A 25 17.02 14.17 19.30
CA HIS A 25 16.45 13.66 20.56
C HIS A 25 16.31 12.13 20.59
N GLY A 26 16.62 11.44 19.50
CA GLY A 26 16.71 9.97 19.43
C GLY A 26 18.12 9.41 19.55
N ASN A 27 19.16 10.26 19.51
CA ASN A 27 20.55 9.83 19.63
C ASN A 27 20.97 9.80 21.11
N GLU A 28 21.29 8.61 21.61
CA GLU A 28 21.71 8.39 23.00
C GLU A 28 23.06 9.06 23.34
N ASP A 29 23.86 9.44 22.33
CA ASP A 29 25.24 9.92 22.47
C ASP A 29 25.40 11.40 22.87
N GLY A 30 24.38 12.01 23.47
CA GLY A 30 24.60 13.07 24.45
C GLY A 30 23.74 14.32 24.29
N LYS A 31 22.76 14.42 25.21
CA LYS A 31 21.98 15.60 25.66
C LYS A 31 20.53 15.72 25.18
N GLY A 32 19.97 14.70 24.52
CA GLY A 32 18.53 14.58 24.28
C GLY A 32 18.15 13.11 24.21
N GLY A 33 17.69 12.54 25.33
CA GLY A 33 17.34 11.11 25.46
C GLY A 33 15.86 10.91 25.83
N ASP A 34 15.01 11.87 25.49
CA ASP A 34 13.59 11.84 25.86
C ASP A 34 12.75 10.98 24.91
N LEU A 35 13.27 10.62 23.72
CA LEU A 35 12.58 9.79 22.75
C LEU A 35 13.36 8.50 22.49
N THR A 36 12.64 7.39 22.50
CA THR A 36 13.15 6.07 22.11
C THR A 36 13.38 5.98 20.60
N HIS A 37 14.14 4.97 20.16
CA HIS A 37 14.33 4.67 18.74
C HIS A 37 13.00 4.42 18.00
N ASP A 38 12.05 3.76 18.66
CA ASP A 38 10.73 3.49 18.08
C ASP A 38 9.93 4.79 17.91
N GLU A 39 9.93 5.67 18.92
CA GLU A 39 9.23 6.97 18.86
C GLU A 39 9.81 7.87 17.77
N THR A 40 11.14 7.96 17.68
CA THR A 40 11.80 8.74 16.62
C THR A 40 11.53 8.17 15.23
N THR A 41 11.52 6.84 15.08
CA THR A 41 11.16 6.18 13.82
C THR A 41 9.71 6.44 13.42
N ILE A 42 8.77 6.37 14.37
CA ILE A 42 7.36 6.66 14.13
C ILE A 42 7.17 8.11 13.67
N ILE A 43 7.78 9.07 14.37
CA ILE A 43 7.66 10.50 14.04
C ILE A 43 8.29 10.78 12.68
N ALA A 44 9.49 10.26 12.41
CA ALA A 44 10.15 10.40 11.12
C ALA A 44 9.30 9.81 9.98
N GLY A 45 8.75 8.61 10.17
CA GLY A 45 7.87 7.96 9.20
C GLY A 45 6.60 8.78 8.93
N ALA A 46 5.99 9.34 9.98
CA ALA A 46 4.81 10.20 9.84
C ALA A 46 5.12 11.49 9.05
N LEU A 47 6.26 12.14 9.33
CA LEU A 47 6.70 13.33 8.59
C LEU A 47 6.94 13.01 7.11
N GLU A 48 7.64 11.91 6.81
CA GLU A 48 7.89 11.48 5.43
C GLU A 48 6.63 11.11 4.67
N LEU A 49 5.65 10.49 5.34
CA LEU A 49 4.38 10.09 4.73
C LEU A 49 3.63 11.29 4.14
N THR A 50 3.74 12.45 4.77
CA THR A 50 3.07 13.69 4.30
C THR A 50 3.63 14.26 2.99
N GLU A 51 4.77 13.74 2.52
CA GLU A 51 5.44 14.18 1.29
C GLU A 51 5.40 13.11 0.18
N LYS A 52 4.92 11.90 0.51
CA LYS A 52 4.85 10.78 -0.43
C LYS A 52 3.46 10.67 -1.06
N THR A 53 3.46 10.19 -2.29
CA THR A 53 2.27 9.87 -3.08
C THR A 53 2.12 8.36 -3.26
N ALA A 54 1.00 7.92 -3.82
CA ALA A 54 0.80 6.52 -4.20
C ALA A 54 1.94 5.99 -5.08
N LYS A 55 2.43 6.81 -6.00
CA LYS A 55 3.54 6.47 -6.90
C LYS A 55 4.83 6.10 -6.17
N ASP A 56 5.10 6.72 -5.02
CA ASP A 56 6.33 6.51 -4.26
C ASP A 56 6.30 5.21 -3.45
N ALA A 57 5.12 4.70 -3.12
CA ALA A 57 4.92 3.49 -2.32
C ALA A 57 4.38 2.28 -3.10
N MET A 58 4.00 2.44 -4.37
CA MET A 58 3.41 1.36 -5.16
C MET A 58 4.40 0.26 -5.53
N THR A 59 3.88 -0.94 -5.79
CA THR A 59 4.66 -2.03 -6.36
C THR A 59 4.32 -2.16 -7.86
N PRO A 60 5.31 -2.19 -8.76
CA PRO A 60 5.04 -2.41 -10.17
C PRO A 60 4.31 -3.73 -10.40
N ILE A 61 3.31 -3.74 -11.28
CA ILE A 61 2.48 -4.92 -11.55
C ILE A 61 3.29 -6.12 -12.06
N SER A 62 4.40 -5.85 -12.74
CA SER A 62 5.36 -6.87 -13.20
C SER A 62 6.04 -7.63 -12.06
N LYS A 63 6.06 -7.06 -10.86
CA LYS A 63 6.58 -7.69 -9.64
C LYS A 63 5.48 -8.25 -8.73
N ALA A 64 4.21 -7.99 -9.06
CA ALA A 64 3.06 -8.45 -8.29
C ALA A 64 2.59 -9.80 -8.83
N PHE A 65 2.47 -10.78 -7.95
CA PHE A 65 1.81 -12.03 -8.30
C PHE A 65 0.31 -11.79 -8.46
N SER A 66 -0.24 -12.20 -9.60
CA SER A 66 -1.65 -12.04 -9.94
C SER A 66 -2.16 -13.23 -10.72
N LEU A 67 -3.47 -13.46 -10.67
CA LEU A 67 -4.12 -14.60 -11.31
C LEU A 67 -4.95 -14.15 -12.51
N ASP A 68 -4.94 -14.96 -13.56
CA ASP A 68 -5.82 -14.77 -14.71
C ASP A 68 -7.24 -15.23 -14.36
N LEU A 69 -8.22 -14.36 -14.59
CA LEU A 69 -9.64 -14.67 -14.46
C LEU A 69 -10.06 -15.89 -15.28
N ASP A 70 -9.49 -16.06 -16.48
CA ASP A 70 -9.78 -17.20 -17.36
C ASP A 70 -8.96 -18.46 -17.00
N GLY A 71 -8.06 -18.34 -16.02
CA GLY A 71 -7.26 -19.43 -15.51
C GLY A 71 -8.06 -20.41 -14.66
N THR A 72 -7.41 -21.53 -14.38
CA THR A 72 -7.95 -22.59 -13.54
C THR A 72 -7.10 -22.79 -12.28
N LEU A 73 -7.77 -23.09 -11.18
CA LEU A 73 -7.14 -23.45 -9.93
C LEU A 73 -6.89 -24.96 -9.93
N ASN A 74 -5.64 -25.33 -10.18
CA ASN A 74 -5.13 -26.68 -10.01
C ASN A 74 -4.20 -26.75 -8.77
N LEU A 75 -3.78 -27.96 -8.40
CA LEU A 75 -2.92 -28.18 -7.23
C LEU A 75 -1.60 -27.39 -7.31
N GLU A 76 -1.02 -27.28 -8.52
CA GLU A 76 0.22 -26.53 -8.74
C GLU A 76 0.04 -25.03 -8.48
N THR A 77 -1.02 -24.43 -9.01
CA THR A 77 -1.36 -23.01 -8.83
C THR A 77 -1.66 -22.72 -7.37
N LEU A 78 -2.40 -23.61 -6.69
CA LEU A 78 -2.68 -23.47 -5.26
C LEU A 78 -1.38 -23.55 -4.44
N ASN A 79 -0.49 -24.50 -4.73
CA ASN A 79 0.81 -24.59 -4.06
C ASN A 79 1.66 -23.33 -4.30
N ALA A 80 1.71 -22.82 -5.53
CA ALA A 80 2.42 -21.58 -5.85
C ALA A 80 1.89 -20.39 -5.04
N ILE A 81 0.56 -20.24 -4.93
CA ILE A 81 -0.09 -19.21 -4.11
C ILE A 81 0.32 -19.35 -2.64
N MET A 82 0.31 -20.57 -2.11
CA MET A 82 0.65 -20.84 -0.71
C MET A 82 2.12 -20.56 -0.40
N THR A 83 3.04 -20.90 -1.30
CA THR A 83 4.48 -20.63 -1.14
C THR A 83 4.80 -19.14 -1.10
N MET A 84 4.02 -18.29 -1.79
CA MET A 84 4.24 -16.85 -1.77
C MET A 84 3.82 -16.17 -0.47
N GLY A 85 3.00 -16.82 0.37
CA GLY A 85 2.61 -16.32 1.68
C GLY A 85 1.71 -15.07 1.66
N HIS A 86 1.16 -14.70 0.50
CA HIS A 86 0.26 -13.56 0.39
C HIS A 86 -1.17 -13.95 0.77
N SER A 87 -1.84 -13.15 1.60
CA SER A 87 -3.26 -13.40 1.94
C SER A 87 -4.24 -12.92 0.87
N ARG A 88 -3.78 -12.03 -0.01
CA ARG A 88 -4.57 -11.26 -0.97
C ARG A 88 -3.88 -11.32 -2.34
N VAL A 89 -4.55 -11.88 -3.34
CA VAL A 89 -4.01 -12.04 -4.69
C VAL A 89 -4.87 -11.31 -5.72
N PRO A 90 -4.34 -10.29 -6.41
CA PRO A 90 -5.03 -9.61 -7.49
C PRO A 90 -5.43 -10.56 -8.62
N VAL A 91 -6.57 -10.28 -9.25
CA VAL A 91 -7.09 -11.00 -10.42
C VAL A 91 -7.19 -10.04 -11.59
N TYR A 92 -6.67 -10.46 -12.73
CA TYR A 92 -6.71 -9.68 -13.96
C TYR A 92 -7.56 -10.37 -15.03
N TYR A 93 -7.97 -9.61 -16.04
CA TYR A 93 -8.69 -10.16 -17.20
C TYR A 93 -8.00 -9.81 -18.52
N ARG A 94 -7.65 -10.83 -19.30
CA ARG A 94 -6.93 -10.77 -20.61
C ARG A 94 -5.50 -10.23 -20.55
N LYS A 95 -5.28 -9.10 -19.86
CA LYS A 95 -3.97 -8.47 -19.70
C LYS A 95 -3.67 -8.34 -18.21
N SER A 96 -2.41 -8.59 -17.82
CA SER A 96 -1.97 -8.43 -16.43
C SER A 96 -2.15 -7.01 -15.93
N THR A 97 -2.10 -6.02 -16.83
CA THR A 97 -2.39 -4.59 -16.61
C THR A 97 -3.87 -4.27 -16.46
N ASN A 98 -4.77 -5.25 -16.43
CA ASN A 98 -6.21 -5.01 -16.28
C ASN A 98 -6.71 -5.75 -15.03
N ILE A 99 -6.44 -5.17 -13.86
CA ILE A 99 -6.88 -5.73 -12.59
C ILE A 99 -8.37 -5.47 -12.40
N ILE A 100 -9.14 -6.55 -12.26
CA ILE A 100 -10.60 -6.50 -12.06
C ILE A 100 -11.01 -6.64 -10.60
N GLY A 101 -10.14 -7.20 -9.75
CA GLY A 101 -10.46 -7.44 -8.36
C GLY A 101 -9.42 -8.25 -7.62
N LEU A 102 -9.81 -8.75 -6.46
CA LEU A 102 -8.98 -9.44 -5.48
C LEU A 102 -9.62 -10.75 -5.08
N ILE A 103 -8.81 -11.79 -4.89
CA ILE A 103 -9.19 -13.02 -4.18
C ILE A 103 -8.46 -13.11 -2.85
N LEU A 104 -9.17 -13.58 -1.83
CA LEU A 104 -8.56 -13.97 -0.55
C LEU A 104 -8.10 -15.42 -0.63
N VAL A 105 -6.85 -15.68 -0.30
CA VAL A 105 -6.28 -17.04 -0.36
C VAL A 105 -7.03 -18.02 0.53
N LYS A 106 -7.54 -17.57 1.69
CA LYS A 106 -8.40 -18.40 2.55
C LYS A 106 -9.66 -18.92 1.84
N ASN A 107 -10.19 -18.21 0.84
CA ASN A 107 -11.34 -18.67 0.08
C ASN A 107 -10.97 -19.76 -0.92
N LEU A 108 -9.70 -19.81 -1.35
CA LEU A 108 -9.18 -20.84 -2.24
C LEU A 108 -9.00 -22.19 -1.51
N LEU A 109 -8.77 -22.16 -0.20
CA LEU A 109 -8.67 -23.37 0.63
C LEU A 109 -10.00 -24.13 0.76
N ALA A 110 -11.13 -23.45 0.53
CA ALA A 110 -12.45 -24.07 0.60
C ALA A 110 -12.79 -24.92 -0.65
N VAL A 111 -11.98 -24.82 -1.71
CA VAL A 111 -12.14 -25.58 -2.95
C VAL A 111 -11.81 -27.05 -2.67
N HIS A 112 -12.83 -27.90 -2.58
CA HIS A 112 -12.68 -29.33 -2.31
C HIS A 112 -12.14 -30.10 -3.53
N SER A 113 -11.28 -31.08 -3.25
CA SER A 113 -10.48 -31.87 -4.19
C SER A 113 -11.23 -32.84 -5.12
N GLU A 114 -12.56 -32.78 -5.23
CA GLU A 114 -13.29 -33.74 -6.09
C GLU A 114 -13.21 -33.38 -7.58
N GLU A 115 -13.12 -32.09 -7.92
CA GLU A 115 -12.82 -31.62 -9.28
C GLU A 115 -11.34 -31.21 -9.33
N ASN A 116 -10.50 -31.95 -10.06
CA ASN A 116 -9.06 -31.72 -10.22
C ASN A 116 -8.70 -30.32 -10.80
N THR A 117 -9.68 -29.48 -11.13
CA THR A 117 -9.49 -28.16 -11.72
C THR A 117 -10.75 -27.31 -11.55
N VAL A 118 -10.67 -26.20 -10.81
CA VAL A 118 -11.82 -25.27 -10.65
C VAL A 118 -11.56 -23.97 -11.39
N PRO A 119 -12.45 -23.51 -12.29
CA PRO A 119 -12.30 -22.22 -12.96
C PRO A 119 -12.25 -21.05 -11.96
N LEU A 120 -11.30 -20.13 -12.12
CA LEU A 120 -11.16 -18.99 -11.21
C LEU A 120 -12.41 -18.11 -11.19
N ARG A 121 -13.13 -18.04 -12.31
CA ARG A 121 -14.42 -17.34 -12.45
C ARG A 121 -15.48 -17.76 -11.44
N LYS A 122 -15.42 -19.00 -10.91
CA LYS A 122 -16.36 -19.48 -9.90
C LYS A 122 -16.04 -18.94 -8.50
N MET A 123 -14.86 -18.35 -8.30
CA MET A 123 -14.44 -17.83 -6.99
C MET A 123 -15.03 -16.46 -6.68
N LEU A 124 -15.13 -16.16 -5.39
CA LEU A 124 -15.57 -14.85 -4.92
C LEU A 124 -14.45 -13.80 -5.15
N ILE A 125 -14.62 -13.01 -6.20
CA ILE A 125 -13.76 -11.86 -6.50
C ILE A 125 -14.32 -10.61 -5.82
N ARG A 126 -13.51 -10.00 -4.96
CA ARG A 126 -13.84 -8.75 -4.27
C ARG A 126 -13.36 -7.56 -5.10
N LYS A 127 -14.17 -6.49 -5.10
CA LYS A 127 -13.77 -5.23 -5.72
C LYS A 127 -12.58 -4.62 -4.96
N ILE A 128 -11.67 -4.00 -5.69
CA ILE A 128 -10.53 -3.25 -5.16
C ILE A 128 -10.74 -1.77 -5.49
N PRO A 129 -10.49 -0.83 -4.56
CA PRO A 129 -10.48 0.60 -4.87
C PRO A 129 -9.41 0.95 -5.90
N ARG A 130 -9.72 1.91 -6.78
CA ARG A 130 -8.77 2.47 -7.74
C ARG A 130 -8.40 3.88 -7.30
N ILE A 131 -7.11 4.18 -7.25
CA ILE A 131 -6.57 5.45 -6.77
C ILE A 131 -5.58 6.03 -7.80
N SER A 132 -5.50 7.35 -7.88
CA SER A 132 -4.54 8.03 -8.76
C SER A 132 -3.11 7.86 -8.23
N GLU A 133 -2.13 7.77 -9.13
CA GLU A 133 -0.70 7.77 -8.79
C GLU A 133 -0.27 9.01 -7.99
N ASN A 134 -0.98 10.13 -8.16
CA ASN A 134 -0.70 11.40 -7.51
C ASN A 134 -1.41 11.57 -6.16
N MET A 135 -2.24 10.62 -5.74
CA MET A 135 -2.97 10.71 -4.48
C MET A 135 -1.99 10.70 -3.30
N PRO A 136 -2.11 11.63 -2.33
CA PRO A 136 -1.25 11.65 -1.15
C PRO A 136 -1.33 10.34 -0.36
N LEU A 137 -0.17 9.84 0.08
CA LEU A 137 -0.10 8.56 0.77
C LEU A 137 -0.80 8.60 2.13
N TYR A 138 -0.84 9.77 2.76
CA TYR A 138 -1.61 10.02 3.98
C TYR A 138 -3.11 9.75 3.79
N ASP A 139 -3.70 10.21 2.68
CA ASP A 139 -5.11 10.01 2.39
C ASP A 139 -5.42 8.53 2.16
N ILE A 140 -4.53 7.83 1.45
CA ILE A 140 -4.64 6.38 1.21
C ILE A 140 -4.56 5.61 2.53
N LEU A 141 -3.63 5.97 3.42
CA LEU A 141 -3.51 5.36 4.74
C LEU A 141 -4.81 5.53 5.54
N ASN A 142 -5.39 6.74 5.54
CA ASN A 142 -6.64 7.02 6.23
C ASN A 142 -7.81 6.18 5.68
N GLU A 143 -7.91 6.04 4.35
CA GLU A 143 -8.91 5.15 3.74
C GLU A 143 -8.71 3.67 4.11
N PHE A 144 -7.47 3.21 4.19
CA PHE A 144 -7.17 1.83 4.58
C PHE A 144 -7.46 1.57 6.06
N GLN A 145 -7.21 2.55 6.94
CA GLN A 145 -7.52 2.45 8.37
C GLN A 145 -9.03 2.34 8.67
N LYS A 146 -9.90 2.82 7.76
CA LYS A 146 -11.36 2.57 7.85
C LYS A 146 -11.74 1.10 7.66
N GLY A 147 -10.80 0.25 7.21
CA GLY A 147 -10.97 -1.20 7.14
C GLY A 147 -11.67 -1.73 5.89
N HIS A 148 -11.94 -0.88 4.90
CA HIS A 148 -12.63 -1.30 3.67
C HIS A 148 -11.74 -2.07 2.69
N SER A 149 -10.45 -1.73 2.61
CA SER A 149 -9.47 -2.43 1.77
C SER A 149 -8.05 -2.26 2.32
N TYR A 150 -7.19 -3.23 2.00
CA TYR A 150 -5.75 -3.24 2.33
C TYR A 150 -4.87 -3.19 1.06
N ILE A 151 -5.50 -3.17 -0.11
CA ILE A 151 -4.85 -3.12 -1.41
C ILE A 151 -5.64 -2.15 -2.28
N ALA A 152 -4.96 -1.42 -3.15
CA ALA A 152 -5.56 -0.55 -4.15
C ALA A 152 -4.86 -0.72 -5.50
N VAL A 153 -5.61 -0.53 -6.57
CA VAL A 153 -5.03 -0.44 -7.92
C VAL A 153 -4.69 1.02 -8.16
N VAL A 154 -3.42 1.30 -8.44
CA VAL A 154 -2.95 2.64 -8.80
C VAL A 154 -3.03 2.79 -10.31
N TYR A 155 -3.66 3.86 -10.76
CA TYR A 155 -3.70 4.22 -12.17
C TYR A 155 -3.00 5.55 -12.39
N LYS A 156 -2.45 5.70 -13.59
CA LYS A 156 -1.87 6.96 -14.03
C LYS A 156 -2.97 7.85 -14.61
N ASP A 157 -3.09 9.06 -14.08
CA ASP A 157 -3.97 10.08 -14.67
C ASP A 157 -3.48 10.44 -16.08
N LEU A 158 -4.39 10.42 -17.07
CA LEU A 158 -4.06 10.76 -18.46
C LEU A 158 -4.26 12.26 -18.78
N ASN A 159 -4.28 13.13 -17.77
CA ASN A 159 -4.69 14.53 -17.94
C ASN A 159 -3.58 15.54 -18.30
N GLU A 160 -2.60 15.16 -19.12
CA GLU A 160 -1.67 16.14 -19.74
C GLU A 160 -1.52 16.05 -21.27
N THR A 161 -2.18 15.11 -21.95
CA THR A 161 -2.26 15.18 -23.42
C THR A 161 -3.59 14.62 -23.91
N LYS A 162 -4.46 15.51 -24.39
CA LYS A 162 -5.51 15.13 -25.34
C LYS A 162 -4.82 14.44 -26.52
N ASP A 163 -5.37 13.31 -26.94
CA ASP A 163 -4.89 12.39 -27.97
C ASP A 163 -3.82 11.38 -27.53
N MET A 164 -4.27 10.29 -26.89
CA MET A 164 -3.75 8.93 -27.14
C MET A 164 -4.77 7.88 -26.63
N PRO A 165 -4.89 6.72 -27.30
CA PRO A 165 -5.87 5.70 -26.94
C PRO A 165 -5.60 5.14 -25.55
N VAL A 166 -6.66 4.88 -24.80
CA VAL A 166 -6.65 4.19 -23.49
C VAL A 166 -5.93 2.86 -23.64
N ASN A 167 -4.63 2.83 -23.32
CA ASN A 167 -3.84 1.62 -23.39
C ASN A 167 -2.87 1.54 -22.21
N ASP A 168 -3.12 0.50 -21.39
CA ASP A 168 -2.18 -0.23 -20.56
C ASP A 168 -1.17 0.58 -19.72
N LYS A 169 -1.49 0.72 -18.42
CA LYS A 169 -0.52 0.72 -17.29
C LYS A 169 -1.29 0.81 -15.96
N ASP A 170 -2.01 -0.26 -15.59
CA ASP A 170 -2.42 -0.41 -14.18
C ASP A 170 -1.20 -0.83 -13.35
N PHE A 171 -1.05 -0.22 -12.17
CA PHE A 171 -0.07 -0.57 -11.16
C PHE A 171 -0.81 -1.11 -9.93
N CYS A 172 -0.16 -1.97 -9.14
CA CYS A 172 -0.75 -2.52 -7.91
C CYS A 172 -0.06 -1.92 -6.69
N LEU A 173 -0.80 -1.19 -5.86
CA LEU A 173 -0.30 -0.77 -4.56
C LEU A 173 -0.86 -1.69 -3.50
N SER A 174 0.00 -2.59 -3.03
CA SER A 174 -0.21 -3.29 -1.76
C SER A 174 0.63 -2.57 -0.72
N LEU A 175 -0.01 -1.85 0.20
CA LEU A 175 0.67 -1.44 1.42
C LEU A 175 0.83 -2.72 2.26
N LYS A 176 2.08 -3.12 2.46
CA LYS A 176 2.42 -4.19 3.42
C LYS A 176 2.28 -3.65 4.83
#